data_AF-A0A093S9M9-F1
#
_entry.id   AF-A0A093S9M9-F1
#
_cell.length_a   1.000
_cell.length_b   1.000
_cell.length_c   1.000
_cell.angle_alpha   90.00
_cell.angle_beta   90.00
_cell.angle_gamma   90.00
#
_symmetry.space_group_name_H-M   'P 1'
#
loop_
_entity.id
_entity.type
_entity.pdbx_description
1 polymer ?
#
loop_
_entity_poly.entity_id
_entity_poly.type
_entity_poly.pdbx_seq_one_letter_code
_entity_poly.pdbx_strand_id
1 'polypeptide(L)'
;MPFWRQGSQYTITFDDQNHKVGFYNSFSAIHESSEWYTEHYQRHIELERLNTNGVIALYGEGVSSIQFHNESFLTQNAFPIYEWLFHHCMEGLKREIPDVVHVQ
;
A
#
# COMPACT_ATOMS: atom_id res chain seq x y z
N MET A 1 19.28 11.44 -7.89
CA MET A 1 18.60 12.01 -9.07
C MET A 1 17.13 11.62 -9.00
N PRO A 2 16.16 12.53 -9.19
CA PRO A 2 14.76 12.14 -9.28
C PRO A 2 14.58 11.26 -10.54
N PHE A 3 14.12 10.03 -10.35
CA PHE A 3 13.92 9.06 -11.43
C PHE A 3 12.44 9.02 -11.78
N TRP A 4 12.11 9.52 -12.97
CA TRP A 4 10.74 9.56 -13.46
C TRP A 4 10.36 8.14 -13.84
N ARG A 5 9.26 7.63 -13.29
CA ARG A 5 8.82 6.24 -13.52
C ARG A 5 7.63 6.18 -14.47
N GLN A 6 7.59 7.08 -15.45
CA GLN A 6 6.45 7.21 -16.35
C GLN A 6 6.44 6.09 -17.38
N GLY A 7 5.49 5.15 -17.26
CA GLY A 7 5.32 4.06 -18.21
C GLY A 7 6.42 3.01 -18.15
N SER A 8 6.95 2.72 -16.95
CA SER A 8 8.04 1.77 -16.75
C SER A 8 7.66 0.64 -15.77
N GLN A 9 8.25 -0.54 -15.99
CA GLN A 9 8.07 -1.71 -15.14
C GLN A 9 9.28 -1.85 -14.19
N TYR A 10 9.01 -2.17 -12.91
CA TYR A 10 10.04 -2.45 -11.92
C TYR A 10 9.73 -3.73 -11.16
N THR A 11 10.79 -4.39 -10.71
CA THR A 11 10.67 -5.37 -9.62
C THR A 11 10.73 -4.63 -8.29
N ILE A 12 9.72 -4.82 -7.45
CA ILE A 12 9.67 -4.32 -6.08
C ILE A 12 9.49 -5.50 -5.11
N THR A 13 9.94 -5.32 -3.88
CA THR A 13 9.58 -6.22 -2.77
C THR A 13 8.38 -5.60 -2.05
N PHE A 14 7.34 -6.39 -1.85
CA PHE A 14 6.05 -6.01 -1.30
C PHE A 14 5.46 -7.25 -0.63
N ASP A 15 5.02 -7.15 0.63
CA ASP A 15 4.49 -8.29 1.41
C ASP A 15 5.45 -9.51 1.41
N ASP A 16 6.74 -9.25 1.63
CA ASP A 16 7.84 -10.23 1.55
C ASP A 16 7.98 -10.98 0.21
N GLN A 17 7.30 -10.53 -0.84
CA GLN A 17 7.32 -11.12 -2.18
C GLN A 17 7.83 -10.14 -3.22
N ASN A 18 8.45 -10.68 -4.28
CA ASN A 18 8.89 -9.87 -5.41
C ASN A 18 7.79 -9.76 -6.46
N HIS A 19 7.36 -8.54 -6.76
CA HIS A 19 6.35 -8.24 -7.76
C HIS A 19 6.93 -7.41 -8.91
N LYS A 20 6.49 -7.71 -10.14
CA LYS A 20 6.75 -6.85 -11.29
C LYS A 20 5.55 -5.94 -11.51
N VAL A 21 5.73 -4.64 -11.32
CA VAL A 21 4.63 -3.66 -11.33
C VAL A 21 4.92 -2.50 -12.27
N GLY A 22 3.87 -1.93 -12.85
CA GLY A 22 3.91 -0.76 -13.71
C GLY A 22 3.75 0.55 -12.94
N PHE A 23 4.64 1.51 -13.18
CA PHE A 23 4.54 2.86 -12.64
C PHE A 23 4.16 3.86 -13.75
N TYR A 24 3.37 4.87 -13.37
CA TYR A 24 2.99 6.01 -14.23
C TYR A 24 2.97 7.30 -13.39
N ASN A 25 4.10 7.58 -12.73
CA ASN A 25 4.22 8.75 -11.86
C ASN A 25 5.55 9.50 -12.05
N SER A 26 5.45 10.83 -12.03
CA SER A 26 6.60 11.74 -12.00
C SER A 26 7.07 12.07 -10.58
N PHE A 27 6.19 11.95 -9.59
CA PHE A 27 6.46 12.28 -8.19
C PHE A 27 6.27 11.06 -7.31
N SER A 28 6.92 11.04 -6.15
CA SER A 28 6.76 9.98 -5.15
C SER A 28 6.88 10.58 -3.77
N ALA A 29 6.08 10.08 -2.84
CA ALA A 29 6.28 10.34 -1.43
C ALA A 29 7.59 9.67 -0.96
N ILE A 30 8.27 10.32 -0.01
CA ILE A 30 9.50 9.81 0.60
C ILE A 30 9.32 9.88 2.11
N HIS A 31 9.69 8.81 2.81
CA HIS A 31 9.64 8.76 4.27
C HIS A 31 10.74 7.86 4.83
N GLU A 32 11.39 8.29 5.92
CA GLU A 32 12.53 7.58 6.50
C GLU A 32 12.12 6.40 7.38
N SER A 33 10.93 6.48 8.00
CA SER A 33 10.36 5.41 8.84
C SER A 33 9.36 4.56 8.05
N SER A 34 9.21 3.28 8.43
CA SER A 34 8.16 2.36 7.95
C SER A 34 6.79 2.65 8.53
N GLU A 35 6.69 3.64 9.41
CA GLU A 35 5.43 4.06 10.00
C GLU A 35 5.35 5.57 10.08
N TRP A 36 4.13 6.07 10.07
CA TRP A 36 3.81 7.47 10.31
C TRP A 36 2.67 7.56 11.30
N TYR A 37 2.89 8.34 12.36
CA TYR A 37 1.89 8.66 13.36
C TYR A 37 1.74 10.17 13.49
N THR A 38 0.51 10.60 13.74
CA THR A 38 0.20 12.00 13.97
C THR A 38 -0.80 12.16 15.10
N GLU A 39 -0.45 12.98 16.09
CA GLU A 39 -1.35 13.30 17.19
C GLU A 39 -2.59 14.06 16.73
N HIS A 40 -2.50 14.83 15.64
CA HIS A 40 -3.62 15.64 15.18
C HIS A 40 -4.80 14.79 14.71
N TYR A 41 -4.50 13.67 14.04
CA TYR A 41 -5.54 12.74 13.54
C TYR A 41 -5.69 11.48 14.39
N GLN A 42 -4.78 11.25 15.36
CA GLN A 42 -4.74 10.02 16.17
C GLN A 42 -4.75 8.76 15.29
N ARG A 43 -3.99 8.81 14.18
CA ARG A 43 -3.88 7.71 13.21
C ARG A 43 -2.45 7.25 13.10
N HIS A 44 -2.29 5.93 13.03
CA HIS A 44 -1.05 5.24 12.69
C HIS A 44 -1.21 4.63 11.30
N ILE A 45 -0.22 4.83 10.45
CA ILE A 45 -0.17 4.35 9.07
C ILE A 45 1.16 3.64 8.88
N GLU A 46 1.11 2.43 8.33
CA GLU A 46 2.28 1.66 7.93
C GLU A 46 2.63 1.96 6.47
N LEU A 47 3.92 1.94 6.16
CA LEU A 47 4.50 2.36 4.88
C LEU A 47 5.44 1.29 4.33
N GLU A 48 5.08 0.76 3.17
CA GLU A 48 5.97 -0.05 2.34
C GLU A 48 6.87 0.86 1.51
N ARG A 49 8.17 0.61 1.52
CA ARG A 49 9.16 1.52 0.96
C ARG A 49 10.26 0.80 0.20
N LEU A 50 10.80 1.50 -0.79
CA LEU A 50 12.05 1.12 -1.44
C LEU A 50 13.25 1.49 -0.55
N ASN A 51 14.41 0.89 -0.84
CA ASN A 51 15.68 1.21 -0.19
C ASN A 51 16.09 2.69 -0.29
N THR A 52 15.49 3.45 -1.23
CA THR A 52 15.67 4.89 -1.38
C THR A 52 14.67 5.72 -0.57
N ASN A 53 13.98 5.12 0.41
CA ASN A 53 12.90 5.70 1.20
C ASN A 53 11.64 6.12 0.41
N GLY A 54 11.57 5.78 -0.88
CA GLY A 54 10.39 6.07 -1.71
C GLY A 54 9.23 5.16 -1.32
N VAL A 55 8.11 5.75 -0.91
CA VAL A 55 6.90 5.01 -0.52
C VAL A 55 6.27 4.38 -1.75
N ILE A 56 5.94 3.09 -1.65
CA ILE A 56 5.30 2.30 -2.72
C ILE A 56 3.90 1.81 -2.33
N ALA A 57 3.64 1.64 -1.04
CA ALA A 57 2.30 1.42 -0.53
C ALA A 57 2.17 1.99 0.89
N LEU A 58 0.93 2.22 1.31
CA LEU A 58 0.57 2.55 2.68
C LEU A 58 -0.69 1.82 3.08
N TYR A 59 -0.84 1.57 4.37
CA TYR A 59 -2.04 0.96 4.91
C TYR A 59 -2.27 1.33 6.38
N GLY A 60 -3.52 1.21 6.81
CA GLY A 60 -3.96 1.47 8.16
C GLY A 60 -5.46 1.27 8.27
N GLU A 61 -6.04 1.75 9.36
CA GLU A 61 -7.46 1.56 9.64
C GLU A 61 -8.36 2.17 8.55
N GLY A 62 -9.02 1.32 7.77
CA GLY A 62 -9.96 1.73 6.72
C GLY A 62 -9.29 2.27 5.45
N VAL A 63 -7.96 2.14 5.30
CA VAL A 63 -7.24 2.67 4.15
C VAL A 63 -6.10 1.77 3.71
N SER A 64 -5.97 1.61 2.40
CA SER A 64 -4.80 1.03 1.74
C SER A 64 -4.59 1.76 0.42
N SER A 65 -3.35 2.05 0.06
CA SER A 65 -3.02 2.70 -1.21
C SER A 65 -1.69 2.22 -1.74
N ILE A 66 -1.54 2.24 -3.06
CA ILE A 66 -0.31 1.91 -3.79
C ILE A 66 0.09 3.08 -4.69
N GLN A 67 1.38 3.23 -4.96
CA GLN A 67 1.91 4.23 -5.89
C GLN A 67 1.96 3.73 -7.34
N PHE A 68 2.09 2.42 -7.53
CA PHE A 68 2.11 1.78 -8.84
C PHE A 68 0.68 1.42 -9.29
N HIS A 69 0.54 1.05 -10.56
CA HIS A 69 -0.74 0.75 -11.21
C HIS A 69 -0.93 -0.76 -11.29
N ASN A 70 -1.69 -1.32 -10.35
CA ASN A 70 -1.93 -2.76 -10.32
C ASN A 70 -2.73 -3.24 -11.53
N GLU A 71 -3.56 -2.37 -12.10
CA GLU A 71 -4.39 -2.60 -13.28
C GLU A 71 -3.62 -2.50 -14.61
N SER A 72 -2.38 -2.02 -14.58
CA SER A 72 -1.58 -1.84 -15.81
C SER A 72 -1.21 -3.18 -16.45
N PHE A 73 -1.14 -3.19 -17.79
CA PHE A 73 -0.52 -4.28 -18.55
C PHE A 73 0.93 -4.56 -18.12
N LEU A 74 1.63 -3.56 -17.57
CA LEU A 74 2.99 -3.72 -17.05
C LEU A 74 3.04 -4.40 -15.68
N THR A 75 1.91 -4.66 -15.03
CA THR A 75 1.88 -5.39 -13.75
C THR A 75 1.59 -6.87 -13.99
N GLN A 76 2.44 -7.73 -13.44
CA GLN A 76 2.30 -9.19 -13.54
C GLN A 76 1.66 -9.74 -12.29
N ASN A 77 0.72 -10.69 -12.46
CA ASN A 77 0.03 -11.36 -11.36
C ASN A 77 -0.57 -10.35 -10.35
N ALA A 78 -1.50 -9.51 -10.82
CA ALA A 78 -2.05 -8.40 -10.05
C ALA A 78 -2.98 -8.82 -8.88
N PHE A 79 -3.56 -10.02 -8.92
CA PHE A 79 -4.60 -10.43 -7.97
C PHE A 79 -4.12 -10.47 -6.51
N PRO A 80 -2.96 -11.06 -6.16
CA PRO A 80 -2.45 -11.01 -4.79
C PRO A 80 -2.29 -9.59 -4.24
N ILE A 81 -1.94 -8.62 -5.09
CA ILE A 81 -1.82 -7.21 -4.67
C ILE A 81 -3.21 -6.62 -4.37
N TYR A 82 -4.24 -6.97 -5.15
CA TYR A 82 -5.61 -6.57 -4.81
C TYR A 82 -6.08 -7.22 -3.51
N GLU A 83 -5.81 -8.50 -3.30
CA GLU A 83 -6.13 -9.19 -2.05
C GLU A 83 -5.47 -8.50 -0.85
N TRP A 84 -4.19 -8.15 -0.97
CA TRP A 84 -3.47 -7.39 0.05
C TRP A 84 -4.13 -6.04 0.36
N LEU A 85 -4.50 -5.27 -0.68
CA LEU A 85 -5.17 -3.97 -0.51
C LEU A 85 -6.49 -4.12 0.25
N PHE A 86 -7.33 -5.06 -0.18
CA PHE A 86 -8.62 -5.30 0.49
C PHE A 86 -8.44 -5.81 1.91
N HIS A 87 -7.51 -6.72 2.14
CA HIS A 87 -7.25 -7.26 3.46
C HIS A 87 -6.94 -6.13 4.46
N HIS A 88 -5.92 -5.33 4.17
CA HIS A 88 -5.47 -4.28 5.08
C HIS A 88 -6.47 -3.13 5.23
N CYS A 89 -7.16 -2.75 4.15
CA CYS A 89 -8.23 -1.74 4.23
C CYS A 89 -9.39 -2.22 5.13
N MET A 90 -9.75 -3.50 5.03
CA MET A 90 -10.89 -4.07 5.76
C MET A 90 -10.57 -4.50 7.20
N GLU A 91 -9.32 -4.75 7.55
CA GLU A 91 -8.92 -5.10 8.92
C GLU A 91 -9.28 -4.02 9.94
N GLY A 92 -9.17 -2.75 9.56
CA GLY A 92 -9.64 -1.63 10.38
C GLY A 92 -11.15 -1.64 10.61
N LEU A 93 -11.92 -1.90 9.56
CA LEU A 93 -13.39 -1.91 9.61
C LEU A 93 -13.96 -3.03 10.50
N LYS A 94 -13.25 -4.16 10.64
CA LYS A 94 -13.67 -5.25 11.52
C LYS A 94 -13.67 -4.88 13.01
N ARG A 95 -12.93 -3.83 13.41
CA ARG A 95 -12.92 -3.35 14.81
C ARG A 95 -14.11 -2.43 15.13
N GLU A 96 -14.73 -1.82 14.12
CA GLU A 96 -15.86 -0.89 14.26
C GLU A 96 -17.24 -1.55 14.10
N ILE A 97 -17.30 -2.79 13.57
CA ILE A 97 -18.51 -3.60 13.61
C ILE A 97 -18.48 -4.37 14.93
N PRO A 98 -19.18 -3.92 16.01
CA PRO A 98 -19.35 -4.77 17.18
C PRO A 98 -20.00 -6.07 16.73
N ASP A 99 -19.64 -7.20 17.35
CA ASP A 99 -20.29 -8.49 17.17
C ASP A 99 -21.82 -8.33 17.26
N VAL A 100 -22.47 -8.14 16.11
CA VAL A 100 -23.92 -8.21 16.02
C VAL A 100 -24.25 -9.70 15.92
N VAL A 101 -24.36 -10.26 17.12
CA VAL A 101 -25.39 -11.21 17.54
C VAL A 101 -25.05 -12.70 17.42
N HIS A 102 -24.59 -13.25 18.55
CA HIS A 102 -25.15 -14.51 19.06
C HIS A 102 -26.64 -14.31 19.35
N VAL A 103 -27.54 -14.78 18.47
CA VAL A 103 -28.87 -15.24 18.91
C VAL A 103 -28.72 -16.73 19.18
N GLN A 104 -29.08 -17.11 20.39
CA GLN A 104 -29.24 -18.50 20.83
C GLN A 104 -30.32 -19.23 20.04
#